data_AF-A0A497ETD8-F1
#
_entry.id   AF-A0A497ETD8-F1
#
_cell.length_a   1.000
_cell.length_b   1.000
_cell.length_c   1.000
_cell.angle_alpha   90.00
_cell.angle_beta   90.00
_cell.angle_gamma   90.00
#
_symmetry.space_group_name_H-M   'P 1'
#
loop_
_entity.id
_entity.type
_entity.pdbx_description
1 polymer ?
#
loop_
_entity_poly.entity_id
_entity_poly.type
_entity_poly.pdbx_seq_one_letter_code
_entity_poly.pdbx_strand_id
1 'polypeptide(L)'
;LLAEEVKHLLADVVFIGSSCDPYQPCEEKYEITRKCLEILLRNNWPIEIGTKSKLILRDLDLLKRFKETSFCCVFVTITCLDEKLSKLLEPNVPSPLERLSVIKQLSDEGVETVSA
;
A
#
# COMPACT_ATOMS: atom_id res chain seq x y z
N LEU A 1 19.09 6.31 2.49
CA LEU A 1 18.86 7.02 1.21
C LEU A 1 17.61 7.87 1.30
N LEU A 2 16.40 7.29 1.33
CA LEU A 2 15.13 8.04 1.38
C LEU A 2 15.09 9.14 2.47
N ALA A 3 15.51 8.83 3.69
CA ALA A 3 15.56 9.80 4.80
C ALA A 3 16.46 11.02 4.53
N GLU A 4 17.40 10.92 3.60
CA GLU A 4 18.24 12.04 3.17
C GLU A 4 17.59 12.79 2.01
N GLU A 5 17.00 12.09 1.05
CA GLU A 5 16.32 12.69 -0.12
C GLU A 5 15.15 13.60 0.29
N VAL A 6 14.34 13.16 1.25
CA VAL A 6 13.18 13.93 1.74
C VAL A 6 13.54 15.28 2.38
N LYS A 7 14.82 15.51 2.71
CA LYS A 7 15.30 16.79 3.28
C LYS A 7 15.61 17.83 2.20
N HIS A 8 15.94 17.39 0.99
CA HIS A 8 16.51 18.24 -0.07
C HIS A 8 15.56 18.40 -1.25
N LEU A 9 14.57 17.52 -1.38
CA LEU A 9 13.58 17.55 -2.45
C LEU A 9 12.30 18.26 -2.01
N LEU A 10 11.59 18.85 -2.97
CA LEU A 10 10.24 19.36 -2.74
C LEU A 10 9.27 18.19 -2.63
N ALA A 11 8.39 18.24 -1.64
CA ALA A 11 7.40 17.21 -1.43
C ALA A 11 6.45 17.09 -2.63
N ASP A 12 6.31 15.88 -3.13
CA ASP A 12 5.35 15.47 -4.16
C ASP A 12 4.87 14.05 -3.85
N VAL A 13 3.89 13.55 -4.61
CA VAL A 13 3.30 12.22 -4.38
C VAL A 13 4.32 11.12 -4.66
N VAL A 14 4.66 10.35 -3.63
CA VAL A 14 5.52 9.18 -3.76
C VAL A 14 4.67 7.96 -4.04
N PHE A 15 4.79 7.41 -5.24
CA PHE A 15 4.18 6.13 -5.58
C PHE A 15 5.06 4.95 -5.13
N ILE A 16 4.54 4.17 -4.18
CA ILE A 16 5.17 2.98 -3.64
C ILE A 16 4.54 1.77 -4.33
N GLY A 17 5.38 0.95 -4.98
CA GLY A 17 4.94 -0.23 -5.73
C GLY A 17 5.07 -0.13 -7.25
N SER A 18 5.84 0.84 -7.76
CA SER A 18 6.03 1.08 -9.20
C SER A 18 6.69 -0.08 -9.95
N SER A 19 7.63 -0.78 -9.31
CA SER A 19 8.41 -1.86 -9.95
C SER A 19 8.04 -3.25 -9.44
N CYS A 20 7.69 -3.35 -8.16
CA CYS A 20 7.32 -4.61 -7.52
C CYS A 20 6.35 -4.33 -6.37
N ASP A 21 5.59 -5.35 -5.97
CA ASP A 21 4.67 -5.21 -4.84
C ASP A 21 5.46 -4.83 -3.58
N PRO A 22 5.08 -3.76 -2.87
CA PRO A 22 5.80 -3.29 -1.69
C PRO A 22 5.51 -4.16 -0.46
N TYR A 23 4.58 -5.11 -0.53
CA TYR A 23 4.17 -6.00 0.55
C TYR A 23 4.44 -7.47 0.21
N GLN A 24 5.64 -7.73 -0.33
CA GLN A 24 6.16 -9.08 -0.56
C GLN A 24 6.30 -9.88 0.75
N PRO A 25 6.36 -11.22 0.71
CA PRO A 25 6.44 -12.05 1.93
C PRO A 25 7.59 -11.68 2.87
N CYS A 26 8.71 -11.16 2.35
CA CYS A 26 9.84 -10.73 3.15
C CYS A 26 9.51 -9.53 4.07
N GLU A 27 8.48 -8.73 3.75
CA GLU A 27 8.04 -7.60 4.55
C GLU A 27 7.44 -7.99 5.89
N GLU A 28 7.00 -9.24 6.06
CA GLU A 28 6.59 -9.74 7.38
C GLU A 28 7.73 -9.65 8.41
N LYS A 29 8.99 -9.70 7.94
CA LYS A 29 10.19 -9.65 8.80
C LYS A 29 10.92 -8.32 8.72
N TYR A 30 11.12 -7.78 7.52
CA TYR A 30 12.04 -6.65 7.33
C TYR A 30 11.37 -5.28 7.48
N GLU A 31 10.06 -5.21 7.22
CA GLU A 31 9.25 -4.00 7.38
C GLU A 31 9.86 -2.76 6.70
N ILE A 32 10.47 -2.95 5.53
CA ILE A 32 11.14 -1.87 4.79
C ILE A 32 10.10 -0.86 4.31
N THR A 33 8.97 -1.34 3.78
CA THR A 33 7.86 -0.49 3.35
C THR A 33 7.33 0.32 4.52
N ARG A 34 7.10 -0.31 5.68
CA ARG A 34 6.68 0.39 6.90
C ARG A 34 7.67 1.48 7.30
N LYS A 35 8.98 1.19 7.30
CA LYS A 35 10.02 2.19 7.61
C LYS A 35 10.02 3.35 6.61
N CYS A 36 9.78 3.08 5.33
CA CYS A 36 9.62 4.13 4.32
C CYS A 36 8.38 4.99 4.61
N LEU A 37 7.24 4.38 4.95
CA LEU A 37 6.02 5.08 5.35
C LEU A 37 6.26 5.98 6.57
N GLU A 38 6.98 5.50 7.58
CA GLU A 38 7.32 6.32 8.75
C GLU A 38 8.18 7.54 8.39
N ILE A 39 9.14 7.39 7.48
CA ILE A 39 10.00 8.49 7.01
C ILE A 39 9.16 9.52 6.25
N LEU A 40 8.33 9.08 5.30
CA LEU A 40 7.49 9.95 4.49
C LEU A 40 6.46 10.69 5.35
N LEU A 41 5.81 9.98 6.29
CA LEU A 41 4.84 10.56 7.21
C LEU A 41 5.47 11.65 8.08
N ARG A 42 6.65 11.40 8.66
CA ARG A 42 7.34 12.38 9.52
C ARG A 42 7.73 13.66 8.78
N ASN A 43 7.86 13.59 7.46
CA ASN A 43 8.22 14.73 6.61
C ASN A 43 7.02 15.27 5.81
N ASN A 44 5.79 14.82 6.09
CA ASN A 44 4.54 15.22 5.41
C ASN A 44 4.55 15.02 3.88
N TRP A 45 5.18 13.94 3.40
CA TRP A 45 5.14 13.59 1.98
C TRP A 45 3.85 12.82 1.67
N PRO A 46 3.05 13.25 0.69
CA PRO A 46 1.88 12.50 0.26
C PRO A 46 2.28 11.20 -0.44
N ILE A 47 1.43 10.18 -0.34
CA ILE A 47 1.74 8.85 -0.86
C ILE A 47 0.61 8.24 -1.68
N GLU A 48 1.01 7.38 -2.60
CA GLU A 48 0.16 6.40 -3.25
C GLU A 48 0.80 5.01 -3.11
N ILE A 49 0.01 3.96 -2.88
CA ILE A 49 0.52 2.60 -2.74
C ILE A 49 -0.23 1.65 -3.66
N GLY A 50 0.50 0.91 -4.50
CA GLY A 50 -0.06 -0.19 -5.29
C GLY A 50 0.27 -1.55 -4.67
N THR A 51 -0.73 -2.39 -4.41
CA THR A 51 -0.50 -3.75 -3.88
C THR A 51 -1.61 -4.76 -4.24
N LYS A 52 -1.23 -6.04 -4.26
CA LYS A 52 -2.13 -7.22 -4.28
C LYS A 52 -2.22 -7.88 -2.90
N SER A 53 -1.40 -7.45 -1.95
CA SER A 53 -1.19 -8.13 -0.67
C SER A 53 -2.16 -7.64 0.40
N LYS A 54 -2.58 -8.56 1.28
CA LYS A 54 -3.32 -8.21 2.51
C LYS A 54 -2.43 -7.68 3.63
N LEU A 55 -1.11 -7.81 3.50
CA LEU A 55 -0.16 -7.38 4.54
C LEU A 55 -0.18 -5.86 4.76
N ILE A 56 -0.68 -5.08 3.80
CA ILE A 56 -0.92 -3.63 3.95
C ILE A 56 -1.77 -3.29 5.18
N LEU A 57 -2.68 -4.18 5.58
CA LEU A 57 -3.52 -3.97 6.76
C LEU A 57 -2.71 -3.87 8.07
N ARG A 58 -1.49 -4.41 8.12
CA ARG A 58 -0.57 -4.22 9.27
C ARG A 58 -0.26 -2.74 9.50
N ASP A 59 -0.16 -1.96 8.43
CA ASP A 59 0.30 -0.56 8.48
C ASP A 59 -0.87 0.44 8.52
N LEU A 60 -2.09 -0.01 8.80
CA LEU A 60 -3.29 0.83 8.95
C LEU A 60 -3.07 2.02 9.90
N ASP A 61 -2.30 1.83 10.97
CA ASP A 61 -1.97 2.88 11.93
C ASP A 61 -1.21 4.05 11.28
N LEU A 62 -0.35 3.78 10.31
CA LEU A 62 0.37 4.81 9.55
C LEU A 62 -0.52 5.41 8.46
N LEU A 63 -1.24 4.58 7.70
CA LEU A 63 -2.10 5.03 6.60
C LEU A 63 -3.18 6.02 7.09
N LYS A 64 -3.77 5.77 8.26
CA LYS A 64 -4.73 6.69 8.89
C LYS A 64 -4.12 8.05 9.23
N ARG A 65 -2.86 8.07 9.68
CA ARG A 65 -2.17 9.32 10.02
C ARG A 65 -1.82 10.15 8.80
N PHE A 66 -1.50 9.53 7.66
CA PHE A 66 -1.26 10.28 6.43
C PHE A 66 -2.45 11.15 6.02
N LYS A 67 -3.67 10.71 6.28
CA LYS A 67 -4.90 11.49 6.04
C LYS A 67 -4.99 12.76 6.88
N GLU A 68 -4.45 12.74 8.09
CA GLU A 68 -4.46 13.88 9.01
C GLU A 68 -3.41 14.93 8.62
N THR A 69 -2.29 14.48 8.04
CA THR A 69 -1.13 15.33 7.77
C THR A 69 -0.94 15.68 6.30
N SER A 70 -1.49 14.89 5.38
CA SER A 70 -1.21 14.91 3.94
C SER A 70 -2.25 14.09 3.15
N PHE A 71 -1.82 13.42 2.06
CA PHE A 71 -2.66 12.57 1.21
C PHE A 71 -2.17 11.12 1.22
N CYS A 72 -3.10 10.17 1.19
CA CYS A 72 -2.82 8.74 1.05
C CYS A 72 -3.94 8.06 0.25
N CYS A 73 -3.57 7.42 -0.86
CA CYS A 73 -4.46 6.57 -1.64
C CYS A 73 -3.85 5.18 -1.86
N VAL A 74 -4.67 4.13 -1.71
CA VAL A 74 -4.25 2.74 -1.90
C VAL A 74 -4.92 2.14 -3.13
N PHE A 75 -4.12 1.75 -4.10
CA PHE A 75 -4.51 0.98 -5.27
C PHE A 75 -4.41 -0.50 -4.93
N VAL A 76 -5.57 -1.16 -4.77
CA VAL A 76 -5.62 -2.61 -4.59
C VAL A 76 -5.92 -3.25 -5.93
N THR A 77 -4.97 -4.01 -6.47
CA THR A 77 -5.14 -4.62 -7.79
C THR A 77 -6.13 -5.79 -7.73
N ILE A 78 -7.18 -5.76 -8.53
CA ILE A 78 -8.16 -6.84 -8.72
C ILE A 78 -8.14 -7.26 -10.19
N THR A 79 -7.27 -8.21 -10.53
CA THR A 79 -7.08 -8.66 -11.92
C THR A 79 -8.35 -9.23 -12.55
N CYS A 80 -9.08 -10.07 -11.80
CA CYS A 80 -10.40 -10.57 -12.18
C CYS A 80 -11.14 -11.09 -10.93
N LEU A 81 -12.46 -11.22 -11.02
CA LEU A 81 -13.29 -11.77 -9.93
C LEU A 81 -13.48 -13.29 -9.99
N ASP A 82 -13.12 -13.93 -11.11
CA ASP A 82 -13.14 -15.38 -11.22
C ASP A 82 -11.95 -15.98 -10.45
N GLU A 83 -12.23 -16.73 -9.40
CA GLU A 83 -11.19 -17.35 -8.56
C GLU A 83 -10.32 -18.35 -9.30
N LYS A 84 -10.89 -19.13 -10.23
CA LYS A 84 -10.14 -20.12 -11.00
C LYS A 84 -9.17 -19.43 -11.96
N LEU A 85 -9.64 -18.38 -12.65
CA LEU A 85 -8.81 -17.57 -13.52
C LEU A 85 -7.74 -16.81 -12.72
N SER A 86 -8.10 -16.22 -11.58
CA SER A 86 -7.15 -15.53 -10.71
C SER A 86 -6.05 -16.45 -10.23
N LYS A 87 -6.38 -17.70 -9.85
CA LYS A 87 -5.37 -18.68 -9.41
C LYS A 87 -4.45 -19.13 -10.54
N LEU A 88 -4.94 -19.13 -11.78
CA LEU A 88 -4.13 -19.42 -12.95
C LEU A 88 -3.15 -18.27 -13.27
N LEU A 89 -3.63 -17.02 -13.19
CA LEU A 89 -2.83 -15.83 -13.50
C LEU A 89 -1.86 -15.45 -12.37
N GLU A 90 -2.30 -15.59 -11.12
CA GLU A 90 -1.61 -15.09 -9.95
C GLU A 90 -1.67 -16.12 -8.79
N PRO A 91 -0.96 -17.26 -8.88
CA PRO A 91 -1.14 -18.38 -7.96
C PRO A 91 -0.71 -18.11 -6.50
N ASN A 92 0.12 -17.09 -6.27
CA ASN A 92 0.75 -16.81 -4.98
C ASN A 92 0.29 -15.50 -4.32
N VAL A 93 -0.83 -14.93 -4.79
CA VAL A 93 -1.44 -13.73 -4.19
C VAL A 93 -2.78 -14.06 -3.54
N PRO A 94 -3.27 -13.22 -2.60
CA PRO A 94 -4.60 -13.38 -2.04
C PRO A 94 -5.70 -13.47 -3.10
N SER A 95 -6.76 -14.19 -2.78
CA SER A 95 -7.90 -14.34 -3.69
C SER A 95 -8.54 -12.98 -4.00
N PRO A 96 -9.28 -12.84 -5.11
CA PRO A 96 -10.03 -11.62 -5.40
C PRO A 96 -10.94 -11.19 -4.24
N LEU A 97 -11.59 -12.15 -3.57
CA LEU A 97 -12.45 -11.89 -2.40
C LEU A 97 -11.66 -11.40 -1.19
N GLU A 98 -10.48 -11.96 -0.93
CA GLU A 98 -9.59 -11.45 0.13
C GLU A 98 -9.16 -10.01 -0.15
N ARG A 99 -8.82 -9.70 -1.42
CA ARG A 99 -8.43 -8.34 -1.82
C ARG A 99 -9.60 -7.35 -1.72
N LEU A 100 -10.82 -7.76 -2.07
CA LEU A 100 -12.03 -6.95 -1.82
C LEU A 100 -12.26 -6.71 -0.32
N SER A 101 -11.97 -7.70 0.54
CA SER A 101 -12.02 -7.53 2.00
C SER A 101 -10.98 -6.52 2.50
N VAL A 102 -9.79 -6.48 1.90
CA VAL A 102 -8.77 -5.46 2.19
C VAL A 102 -9.27 -4.06 1.82
N ILE A 103 -9.85 -3.89 0.62
CA ILE A 103 -10.46 -2.61 0.19
C ILE A 103 -11.52 -2.18 1.20
N LYS A 104 -12.40 -3.09 1.61
CA LYS A 104 -13.44 -2.80 2.59
C LYS A 104 -12.84 -2.32 3.92
N GLN A 105 -11.85 -3.03 4.47
CA GLN A 105 -11.24 -2.67 5.76
C GLN A 105 -10.52 -1.33 5.70
N LEU A 106 -9.81 -1.04 4.61
CA LEU A 106 -9.18 0.27 4.39
C LEU A 106 -10.23 1.39 4.33
N SER A 107 -11.30 1.17 3.57
CA SER A 107 -12.39 2.13 3.43
C SER A 107 -13.16 2.37 4.73
N ASP A 108 -13.41 1.32 5.52
CA ASP A 108 -14.06 1.41 6.84
C ASP A 108 -13.21 2.27 7.81
N GLU A 109 -11.88 2.20 7.71
CA GLU A 109 -10.94 3.04 8.46
C GLU A 109 -10.74 4.44 7.86
N GLY A 110 -11.45 4.73 6.76
CA GLY A 110 -11.45 6.03 6.10
C GLY A 110 -10.21 6.32 5.24
N VAL A 111 -9.46 5.29 4.85
CA VAL A 111 -8.36 5.36 3.86
C VAL A 111 -8.96 5.37 2.46
N GLU A 112 -8.48 6.26 1.59
CA GLU A 112 -8.92 6.31 0.20
C GLU A 112 -8.39 5.09 -0.57
N THR A 113 -9.27 4.42 -1.32
CA THR A 113 -8.94 3.21 -2.05
C THR A 113 -9.43 3.27 -3.48
N VAL A 114 -8.64 2.74 -4.40
CA VAL A 114 -9.00 2.52 -5.80
C VAL A 114 -8.79 1.05 -6.12
N SER A 115 -9.78 0.42 -6.75
CA SER A 115 -9.59 -0.90 -7.38
C SER A 115 -8.90 -0.70 -8.73
N ALA A 116 -7.75 -1.32 -8.94
CA ALA A 116 -6.95 -1.23 -10.17
C ALA A 116 -6.91 -2.54 -10.94
#